data_AF-A0A662EMF9-F1
#
_entry.id   AF-A0A662EMF9-F1
#
_cell.length_a   1.000
_cell.length_b   1.000
_cell.length_c   1.000
_cell.angle_alpha   90.00
_cell.angle_beta   90.00
_cell.angle_gamma   90.00
#
_symmetry.space_group_name_H-M   'P 1'
#
loop_
_entity.id
_entity.type
_entity.pdbx_description
1 polymer ?
#
loop_
_entity_poly.entity_id
_entity_poly.type
_entity_poly.pdbx_seq_one_letter_code
_entity_poly.pdbx_strand_id
1 'polypeptide(L)'
;MRGGAEETYVLNVEFSALSKGADFLPRLWASRKIGHLLKRIILEGESEELVKQIVELGTRYGIATPYTSFLVEEAVPPPPATVQLVPAPPLALRAVPLAKSAQQLAAAEAPKISEGVKEVAGRVFLFVDGVWQESTYKEGTQTLDIRYLSDAYFQLLSEFPELGPILALGEEVIFRLEEKFVHVGPTGLTELSPELIAELKGT
;
A
#
# COMPACT_ATOMS: atom_id res chain seq x y z
N MET A 1 -18.02 -42.33 19.14
CA MET A 1 -17.86 -41.39 18.01
C MET A 1 -18.76 -40.18 18.30
N ARG A 2 -18.19 -39.00 18.60
CA ARG A 2 -18.94 -37.75 18.79
C ARG A 2 -18.81 -36.95 17.50
N GLY A 3 -19.92 -36.77 16.79
CA GLY A 3 -19.98 -35.93 15.59
C GLY A 3 -19.86 -34.47 15.98
N GLY A 4 -18.85 -33.78 15.47
CA GLY A 4 -18.75 -32.33 15.57
C GLY A 4 -19.81 -31.71 14.70
N ALA A 5 -20.80 -31.07 15.30
CA ALA A 5 -21.73 -30.21 14.57
C ALA A 5 -21.01 -28.90 14.27
N GLU A 6 -20.91 -28.53 12.99
CA GLU A 6 -20.44 -27.21 12.59
C GLU A 6 -21.50 -26.18 12.98
N GLU A 7 -21.16 -25.29 13.91
CA GLU A 7 -22.00 -24.14 14.25
C GLU A 7 -21.57 -22.94 13.40
N THR A 8 -22.45 -22.54 12.47
CA THR A 8 -22.25 -21.31 11.70
C THR A 8 -22.87 -20.13 12.44
N TYR A 9 -22.06 -19.14 12.76
CA TYR A 9 -22.52 -17.88 13.35
C TYR A 9 -22.68 -16.84 12.24
N VAL A 10 -23.90 -16.31 12.09
CA VAL A 10 -24.20 -15.22 11.15
C VAL A 10 -24.46 -13.96 11.96
N LEU A 11 -23.58 -12.98 11.82
CA LEU A 11 -23.73 -11.66 12.42
C LEU A 11 -24.25 -10.69 11.36
N ASN A 12 -25.53 -10.33 11.46
CA ASN A 12 -26.10 -9.24 10.67
C ASN A 12 -25.68 -7.90 11.28
N VAL A 13 -24.54 -7.38 10.82
CA VAL A 13 -24.07 -6.05 11.16
C VAL A 13 -24.34 -5.13 9.97
N GLU A 14 -25.16 -4.10 10.18
CA GLU A 14 -25.28 -3.01 9.21
C GLU A 14 -24.12 -2.03 9.42
N PHE A 15 -23.20 -1.97 8.46
CA PHE A 15 -22.15 -0.96 8.44
C PHE A 15 -22.73 0.32 7.85
N SER A 16 -22.78 1.39 8.64
CA SER A 16 -23.17 2.70 8.14
C SER A 16 -22.27 3.10 6.97
N ALA A 17 -22.86 3.60 5.88
CA ALA A 17 -22.10 4.08 4.72
C ALA A 17 -20.98 5.04 5.17
N LEU A 18 -19.79 4.88 4.59
CA LEU A 18 -18.57 5.64 4.88
C LEU A 18 -18.90 7.10 5.23
N SER A 19 -18.84 7.45 6.51
CA SER A 19 -18.98 8.84 6.92
C SER A 19 -17.80 9.62 6.34
N LYS A 20 -18.04 10.61 5.48
CA LYS A 20 -17.01 11.56 5.01
C LYS A 20 -16.24 12.06 6.24
N GLY A 21 -14.96 11.69 6.36
CA GLY A 21 -14.12 11.99 7.53
C GLY A 21 -13.61 10.79 8.32
N ALA A 22 -14.05 9.57 8.01
CA ALA A 22 -13.53 8.33 8.60
C ALA A 22 -12.39 7.69 7.78
N ASP A 23 -11.91 8.36 6.74
CA ASP A 23 -10.93 7.84 5.78
C ASP A 23 -9.57 7.50 6.43
N PHE A 24 -9.28 8.09 7.61
CA PHE A 24 -8.09 7.78 8.39
C PHE A 24 -8.17 6.44 9.18
N LEU A 25 -9.38 5.89 9.38
CA LEU A 25 -9.59 4.72 10.23
C LEU A 25 -8.87 3.46 9.73
N PRO A 26 -8.88 3.11 8.43
CA PRO A 26 -8.19 1.92 7.93
C PRO A 26 -6.69 1.97 8.22
N ARG A 27 -6.05 3.13 8.00
CA ARG A 27 -4.63 3.31 8.26
C ARG A 27 -4.31 3.29 9.77
N LEU A 28 -5.15 3.91 10.61
CA LEU A 28 -5.01 3.85 12.06
C LEU A 28 -5.12 2.41 12.60
N TRP A 29 -6.10 1.65 12.11
CA TRP A 29 -6.24 0.23 12.42
C TRP A 29 -4.99 -0.55 12.00
N ALA A 30 -4.49 -0.33 10.77
CA ALA A 30 -3.33 -1.01 10.24
C ALA A 30 -2.07 -0.71 11.08
N SER A 31 -1.81 0.55 11.44
CA SER A 31 -0.70 0.92 12.31
C SER A 31 -0.77 0.19 13.66
N ARG A 32 -1.94 0.18 14.31
CA ARG A 32 -2.14 -0.51 15.59
C ARG A 32 -1.96 -2.02 15.47
N LYS A 33 -2.47 -2.63 14.39
CA LYS A 33 -2.33 -4.06 14.11
C LYS A 33 -0.86 -4.42 13.88
N ILE A 34 -0.12 -3.66 13.08
CA ILE A 34 1.33 -3.85 12.87
C ILE A 34 2.07 -3.73 14.21
N GLY A 35 1.79 -2.71 15.01
CA GLY A 35 2.40 -2.56 16.34
C GLY A 35 2.15 -3.76 17.27
N HIS A 36 0.96 -4.36 17.21
CA HIS A 36 0.66 -5.60 17.92
C HIS A 36 1.45 -6.80 17.37
N LEU A 37 1.54 -6.96 16.05
CA LEU A 37 2.31 -8.05 15.42
C LEU A 37 3.81 -7.96 15.73
N LEU A 38 4.38 -6.75 15.73
CA LEU A 38 5.77 -6.52 16.16
C LEU A 38 6.00 -6.90 17.62
N LYS A 39 5.05 -6.61 18.52
CA LYS A 39 5.12 -7.05 19.92
C LYS A 39 5.11 -8.57 20.03
N ARG A 40 4.30 -9.27 19.24
CA ARG A 40 4.30 -10.74 19.19
C ARG A 40 5.65 -11.28 18.72
N ILE A 41 6.26 -10.68 17.69
CA ILE A 41 7.61 -11.06 17.25
C ILE A 41 8.64 -10.91 18.37
N ILE A 42 8.56 -9.84 19.16
CA ILE A 42 9.47 -9.62 20.29
C ILE A 42 9.30 -10.68 21.39
N LEU A 43 8.06 -11.09 21.68
CA LEU A 43 7.74 -12.01 22.78
C LEU A 43 7.84 -13.49 22.42
N GLU A 44 7.42 -13.84 21.21
CA GLU A 44 7.23 -15.23 20.74
C GLU A 44 8.30 -15.63 19.71
N GLY A 45 9.04 -14.67 19.15
CA GLY A 45 9.99 -14.89 18.05
C GLY A 45 9.38 -14.62 16.67
N GLU A 46 10.25 -14.54 15.64
CA GLU A 46 9.82 -14.33 14.26
C GLU A 46 9.18 -15.59 13.68
N SER A 47 8.06 -15.41 12.95
CA SER A 47 7.48 -16.45 12.10
C SER A 47 7.11 -15.86 10.75
N GLU A 48 7.18 -16.70 9.69
CA GLU A 48 6.87 -16.27 8.32
C GLU A 48 5.47 -15.65 8.20
N GLU A 49 4.50 -16.19 8.93
CA GLU A 49 3.12 -15.69 8.91
C GLU A 49 3.00 -14.28 9.53
N LEU A 50 3.67 -14.02 10.66
CA LEU A 50 3.69 -12.70 11.28
C LEU A 50 4.38 -11.68 10.37
N VAL A 51 5.52 -12.06 9.79
CA VAL A 51 6.26 -11.21 8.85
C VAL A 51 5.41 -10.91 7.61
N LYS A 52 4.78 -11.92 7.02
CA LYS A 52 3.91 -11.76 5.85
C LYS A 52 2.74 -10.81 6.12
N GLN A 53 2.08 -10.93 7.26
CA GLN A 53 0.99 -10.01 7.64
C GLN A 53 1.50 -8.58 7.84
N ILE A 54 2.68 -8.39 8.44
CA ILE A 54 3.28 -7.06 8.58
C ILE A 54 3.58 -6.46 7.22
N VAL A 55 4.16 -7.23 6.30
CA VAL A 55 4.45 -6.78 4.93
C VAL A 55 3.17 -6.41 4.20
N GLU A 56 2.14 -7.26 4.24
CA GLU A 56 0.87 -6.98 3.57
C GLU A 56 0.20 -5.69 4.07
N LEU A 57 0.14 -5.51 5.39
CA LEU A 57 -0.44 -4.31 6.00
C LEU A 57 0.43 -3.07 5.74
N GLY A 58 1.76 -3.21 5.86
CA GLY A 58 2.70 -2.13 5.59
C GLY A 58 2.55 -1.62 4.17
N THR A 59 2.62 -2.52 3.19
CA THR A 59 2.47 -2.22 1.75
C THR A 59 1.09 -1.63 1.44
N ARG A 60 -0.01 -2.27 1.88
CA ARG A 60 -1.36 -1.79 1.56
C ARG A 60 -1.64 -0.39 2.10
N TYR A 61 -1.14 -0.06 3.30
CA TYR A 61 -1.47 1.17 3.99
C TYR A 61 -0.33 2.20 4.03
N GLY A 62 0.77 1.97 3.30
CA GLY A 62 1.89 2.91 3.25
C GLY A 62 2.51 3.17 4.61
N ILE A 63 2.68 2.11 5.40
CA ILE A 63 3.23 2.19 6.75
C ILE A 63 4.62 1.58 6.70
N ALA A 64 5.65 2.39 6.90
CA ALA A 64 7.02 1.91 6.99
C ALA A 64 7.19 0.99 8.21
N THR A 65 7.68 -0.21 7.94
CA THR A 65 8.00 -1.23 8.94
C THR A 65 9.41 -1.78 8.69
N PRO A 66 10.06 -2.41 9.68
CA PRO A 66 11.36 -3.08 9.48
C PRO A 66 11.35 -4.22 8.45
N TYR A 67 10.18 -4.63 7.97
CA TYR A 67 10.01 -5.69 6.97
C TYR A 67 9.57 -5.16 5.60
N THR A 68 9.33 -3.86 5.46
CA THR A 68 8.92 -3.21 4.21
C THR A 68 9.91 -2.13 3.85
N SER A 69 10.50 -2.23 2.66
CA SER A 69 11.33 -1.16 2.12
C SER A 69 10.44 -0.14 1.42
N PHE A 70 10.19 1.00 2.07
CA PHE A 70 9.70 2.20 1.38
C PHE A 70 10.94 3.06 1.13
N LEU A 71 11.32 3.22 -0.13
CA LEU A 71 12.32 4.22 -0.52
C LEU A 71 11.68 5.59 -0.34
N VAL A 72 11.76 6.10 0.89
CA VAL A 72 11.62 7.52 1.16
C VAL A 72 13.05 8.04 1.21
N GLU A 73 13.34 9.13 0.49
CA GLU A 73 14.58 9.88 0.64
C GLU A 73 14.63 10.56 2.02
N GLU A 74 14.55 9.79 3.10
CA GLU A 74 15.11 10.25 4.37
C GLU A 74 16.63 10.12 4.22
N ALA A 75 17.33 11.25 4.34
CA ALA A 75 18.78 11.31 4.40
C ALA A 75 19.29 10.60 5.67
N VAL A 76 19.21 9.27 5.68
CA VAL A 76 19.94 8.43 6.62
C VAL A 76 21.38 8.45 6.12
N PRO A 77 22.35 8.98 6.90
CA PRO A 77 23.74 8.98 6.47
C PRO A 77 24.16 7.54 6.16
N PRO A 78 24.89 7.30 5.05
CA PRO A 78 25.24 5.95 4.64
C PRO A 78 26.00 5.28 5.78
N PRO A 79 25.68 4.02 6.14
CA PRO A 79 26.54 3.26 7.02
C PRO A 79 27.93 3.19 6.38
N PRO A 80 29.02 3.27 7.16
CA PRO A 80 30.37 3.16 6.62
C PRO A 80 30.47 1.88 5.80
N ALA A 81 30.97 2.02 4.57
CA ALA A 81 31.08 0.95 3.59
C ALA A 81 32.01 -0.15 4.11
N THR A 82 31.44 -1.17 4.73
CA THR A 82 32.05 -2.48 4.90
C THR A 82 30.92 -3.50 4.86
N VAL A 83 30.63 -4.01 3.66
CA VAL A 83 29.77 -5.20 3.52
C VAL A 83 30.62 -6.41 3.89
N GLN A 84 30.87 -6.58 5.18
CA GLN A 84 31.15 -7.91 5.72
C GLN A 84 29.82 -8.64 5.77
N LEU A 85 29.79 -9.91 5.34
CA LEU A 85 28.69 -10.83 5.62
C LEU A 85 28.64 -11.03 7.15
N VAL A 86 28.01 -10.08 7.84
CA VAL A 86 27.71 -10.21 9.27
C VAL A 86 26.56 -11.20 9.40
N PRO A 87 26.68 -12.24 10.25
CA PRO A 87 25.55 -13.08 10.58
C PRO A 87 24.41 -12.21 11.10
N ALA A 88 23.16 -12.59 10.79
CA ALA A 88 21.99 -11.88 11.26
C ALA A 88 22.13 -11.57 12.77
N PRO A 89 22.02 -10.29 13.18
CA PRO A 89 22.29 -9.94 14.56
C PRO A 89 21.33 -10.71 15.49
N PRO A 90 21.80 -11.20 16.66
CA PRO A 90 20.96 -11.91 17.61
C PRO A 90 19.71 -11.08 17.95
N LEU A 91 18.57 -11.76 18.16
CA LEU A 91 17.24 -11.16 18.39
C LEU A 91 17.26 -9.98 19.38
N ALA A 92 18.13 -10.04 20.40
CA ALA A 92 18.34 -8.97 21.38
C ALA A 92 18.75 -7.61 20.78
N LEU A 93 19.56 -7.59 19.70
CA LEU A 93 19.97 -6.35 19.02
C LEU A 93 18.89 -5.80 18.07
N ARG A 94 17.93 -6.63 17.66
CA ARG A 94 16.76 -6.20 16.84
C ARG A 94 15.57 -5.78 17.70
N ALA A 95 15.49 -6.25 18.95
CA ALA A 95 14.36 -5.99 19.85
C ALA A 95 14.18 -4.51 20.21
N VAL A 96 15.27 -3.76 20.40
CA VAL A 96 15.20 -2.33 20.74
C VAL A 96 14.58 -1.48 19.63
N PRO A 97 15.06 -1.53 18.37
CA PRO A 97 14.42 -0.78 17.28
C PRO A 97 13.00 -1.28 17.01
N LEU A 98 12.73 -2.59 17.06
CA LEU A 98 11.38 -3.14 16.90
C LEU A 98 10.40 -2.62 17.99
N ALA A 99 10.84 -2.57 19.25
CA ALA A 99 10.04 -2.08 20.36
C ALA A 99 9.70 -0.59 20.19
N LYS A 100 10.66 0.22 19.73
CA LYS A 100 10.45 1.64 19.43
C LYS A 100 9.42 1.81 18.31
N SER A 101 9.55 1.09 17.20
CA SER A 101 8.57 1.13 16.10
C SER A 101 7.18 0.69 16.57
N ALA A 102 7.10 -0.38 17.39
CA ALA A 102 5.83 -0.88 17.91
C ALA A 102 5.14 0.14 18.85
N GLN A 103 5.90 0.84 19.69
CA GLN A 103 5.37 1.91 20.53
C GLN A 103 4.86 3.08 19.71
N GLN A 104 5.63 3.54 18.72
CA GLN A 104 5.24 4.64 17.84
C GLN A 104 3.95 4.33 17.06
N LEU A 105 3.84 3.13 16.50
CA LEU A 105 2.65 2.70 15.76
C LEU A 105 1.42 2.50 16.66
N ALA A 106 1.63 2.05 17.91
CA ALA A 106 0.55 1.88 18.88
C ALA A 106 0.04 3.21 19.45
N ALA A 107 0.93 4.20 19.60
CA ALA A 107 0.63 5.53 20.12
C ALA A 107 0.20 6.53 19.02
N ALA A 108 0.18 6.10 17.75
CA ALA A 108 -0.25 6.96 16.65
C ALA A 108 -1.73 7.35 16.82
N GLU A 109 -1.97 8.65 16.93
CA GLU A 109 -3.32 9.22 16.91
C GLU A 109 -3.76 9.54 15.46
N ALA A 110 -2.82 9.97 14.62
CA ALA A 110 -2.97 10.09 13.17
C ALA A 110 -1.61 9.85 12.47
N PRO A 111 -1.56 9.11 11.35
CA PRO A 111 -0.33 8.86 10.61
C PRO A 111 0.21 10.15 9.98
N LYS A 112 1.50 10.46 10.18
CA LYS A 112 2.18 11.52 9.44
C LYS A 112 2.50 11.02 8.02
N ILE A 113 2.17 11.83 7.02
CA ILE A 113 2.48 11.57 5.62
C ILE A 113 3.87 12.13 5.34
N SER A 114 4.80 11.29 4.88
CA SER A 114 6.16 11.69 4.48
C SER A 114 6.17 12.29 3.07
N GLU A 115 7.15 13.14 2.78
CA GLU A 115 7.41 13.58 1.40
C GLU A 115 7.69 12.34 0.53
N GLY A 116 7.01 12.22 -0.62
CA GLY A 116 7.06 11.04 -1.48
C GLY A 116 6.04 9.93 -1.19
N VAL A 117 5.20 10.06 -0.15
CA VAL A 117 4.04 9.19 0.07
C VAL A 117 2.77 10.04 0.04
N LYS A 118 1.74 9.63 -0.69
CA LYS A 118 0.44 10.32 -0.70
C LYS A 118 -0.69 9.33 -0.52
N GLU A 119 -1.73 9.75 0.18
CA GLU A 119 -2.98 9.00 0.30
C GLU A 119 -4.06 9.73 -0.50
N VAL A 120 -4.63 9.06 -1.50
CA VAL A 120 -5.62 9.62 -2.42
C VAL A 120 -6.74 8.61 -2.60
N ALA A 121 -7.99 9.03 -2.35
CA ALA A 121 -9.16 8.16 -2.45
C ALA A 121 -9.04 6.83 -1.67
N GLY A 122 -8.42 6.87 -0.48
CA GLY A 122 -8.19 5.69 0.36
C GLY A 122 -7.10 4.74 -0.13
N ARG A 123 -6.35 5.13 -1.17
CA ARG A 123 -5.25 4.37 -1.77
C ARG A 123 -3.93 5.08 -1.48
N VAL A 124 -2.86 4.30 -1.35
CA VAL A 124 -1.52 4.81 -1.06
C VAL A 124 -0.70 4.84 -2.33
N PHE A 125 -0.05 5.97 -2.58
CA PHE A 125 0.86 6.19 -3.69
C PHE A 125 2.24 6.56 -3.18
N LEU A 126 3.26 6.00 -3.81
CA LEU A 126 4.67 6.22 -3.54
C LEU A 126 5.29 6.92 -4.75
N PHE A 127 6.11 7.93 -4.54
CA PHE A 127 6.86 8.58 -5.60
C PHE A 127 8.21 7.88 -5.76
N VAL A 128 8.40 7.17 -6.88
CA VAL A 128 9.59 6.38 -7.16
C VAL A 128 10.03 6.65 -8.60
N ASP A 129 11.28 7.08 -8.77
CA ASP A 129 11.90 7.37 -10.08
C ASP A 129 11.10 8.31 -10.98
N GLY A 130 10.46 9.33 -10.39
CA GLY A 130 9.66 10.32 -11.13
C GLY A 130 8.19 9.93 -11.35
N VAL A 131 7.79 8.72 -10.94
CA VAL A 131 6.46 8.17 -11.17
C VAL A 131 5.71 7.99 -9.85
N TRP A 132 4.44 8.40 -9.79
CA TRP A 132 3.56 8.07 -8.67
C TRP A 132 3.01 6.66 -8.84
N GLN A 133 3.39 5.72 -7.99
CA GLN A 133 2.99 4.32 -8.09
C GLN A 133 2.09 3.94 -6.92
N GLU A 134 0.94 3.36 -7.19
CA GLU A 134 0.12 2.78 -6.13
C GLU A 134 0.90 1.69 -5.39
N SER A 135 0.82 1.65 -4.06
CA SER A 135 1.66 0.78 -3.22
C SER A 135 1.47 -0.72 -3.48
N THR A 136 0.37 -1.14 -4.09
CA THR A 136 0.13 -2.54 -4.48
C THR A 136 0.78 -2.92 -5.81
N TYR A 137 1.27 -1.94 -6.58
CA TYR A 137 2.02 -2.20 -7.81
C TYR A 137 3.34 -2.90 -7.48
N LYS A 138 3.69 -3.89 -8.30
CA LYS A 138 4.99 -4.56 -8.24
C LYS A 138 5.72 -4.24 -9.52
N GLU A 139 6.98 -3.83 -9.40
CA GLU A 139 7.84 -3.57 -10.54
C GLU A 139 7.82 -4.75 -11.53
N GLY A 140 7.70 -4.44 -12.83
CA GLY A 140 7.58 -5.44 -13.89
C GLY A 140 6.16 -6.00 -14.10
N THR A 141 5.17 -5.59 -13.30
CA THR A 141 3.77 -5.91 -13.61
C THR A 141 3.35 -5.18 -14.88
N GLN A 142 2.69 -5.88 -15.81
CA GLN A 142 2.27 -5.29 -17.07
C GLN A 142 1.26 -4.17 -16.84
N THR A 143 1.45 -3.04 -17.53
CA THR A 143 0.56 -1.89 -17.51
C THR A 143 -0.11 -1.68 -18.86
N LEU A 144 -1.32 -1.12 -18.82
CA LEU A 144 -1.92 -0.45 -19.97
C LEU A 144 -1.41 0.99 -19.98
N ASP A 145 -0.56 1.31 -20.95
CA ASP A 145 0.03 2.65 -21.06
C ASP A 145 -0.92 3.59 -21.82
N ILE A 146 -1.24 4.72 -21.21
CA ILE A 146 -2.08 5.79 -21.77
C ILE A 146 -1.27 7.08 -21.78
N ARG A 147 -1.25 7.77 -22.93
CA ARG A 147 -0.53 9.03 -23.06
C ARG A 147 -1.24 10.13 -22.27
N TYR A 148 -0.50 10.83 -21.42
CA TYR A 148 -0.97 11.98 -20.65
C TYR A 148 -1.56 13.05 -21.57
N LEU A 149 -2.70 13.63 -21.15
CA LEU A 149 -3.46 14.65 -21.91
C LEU A 149 -3.85 14.25 -23.34
N SER A 150 -3.93 12.95 -23.65
CA SER A 150 -4.49 12.47 -24.91
C SER A 150 -6.01 12.28 -24.83
N ASP A 151 -6.65 11.97 -25.95
CA ASP A 151 -8.08 11.66 -25.97
C ASP A 151 -8.39 10.42 -25.12
N ALA A 152 -7.51 9.41 -25.10
CA ALA A 152 -7.59 8.25 -24.22
C ALA A 152 -7.62 8.65 -22.73
N TYR A 153 -6.80 9.62 -22.33
CA TYR A 153 -6.77 10.13 -20.95
C TYR A 153 -8.11 10.75 -20.56
N PHE A 154 -8.71 11.56 -21.43
CA PHE A 154 -10.00 12.19 -21.17
C PHE A 154 -11.17 11.21 -21.27
N GLN A 155 -11.10 10.23 -22.17
CA GLN A 155 -12.06 9.12 -22.24
C GLN A 155 -12.03 8.32 -20.93
N LEU A 156 -10.84 7.98 -20.42
CA LEU A 156 -10.68 7.30 -19.14
C LEU A 156 -11.31 8.10 -17.99
N LEU A 157 -11.04 9.41 -17.90
CA LEU A 157 -11.64 10.27 -16.88
C LEU A 157 -13.15 10.42 -17.00
N SER A 158 -13.69 10.39 -18.23
CA SER A 158 -15.13 10.49 -18.46
C SER A 158 -15.86 9.23 -18.02
N GLU A 159 -15.24 8.06 -18.25
CA GLU A 159 -15.78 6.75 -17.87
C GLU A 159 -15.57 6.43 -16.38
N PHE A 160 -14.45 6.90 -15.79
CA PHE A 160 -14.07 6.65 -14.39
C PHE A 160 -13.71 7.98 -13.67
N PRO A 161 -14.70 8.83 -13.33
CA PRO A 161 -14.46 10.14 -12.71
C PRO A 161 -13.73 10.08 -11.36
N GLU A 162 -13.81 8.94 -10.64
CA GLU A 162 -13.10 8.68 -9.39
C GLU A 162 -11.57 8.66 -9.55
N LEU A 163 -11.06 8.52 -10.78
CA LEU A 163 -9.63 8.61 -11.07
C LEU A 163 -9.11 10.05 -11.06
N GLY A 164 -9.97 11.06 -11.09
CA GLY A 164 -9.59 12.48 -11.11
C GLY A 164 -8.57 12.85 -10.03
N PRO A 165 -8.82 12.56 -8.74
CA PRO A 165 -7.86 12.81 -7.67
C PRO A 165 -6.52 12.06 -7.85
N ILE A 166 -6.55 10.84 -8.39
CA ILE A 166 -5.35 10.01 -8.60
C ILE A 166 -4.51 10.59 -9.74
N LEU A 167 -5.13 10.94 -10.86
CA LEU A 167 -4.47 11.54 -12.02
C LEU A 167 -3.99 12.98 -11.76
N ALA A 168 -4.48 13.63 -10.70
CA ALA A 168 -3.98 14.92 -10.24
C ALA A 168 -2.66 14.80 -9.44
N LEU A 169 -2.17 13.59 -9.16
CA LEU A 169 -0.90 13.38 -8.45
C LEU A 169 0.32 13.89 -9.23
N GLY A 170 0.29 13.77 -10.55
CA GLY A 170 1.37 14.18 -11.46
C GLY A 170 1.11 13.76 -12.91
N GLU A 171 2.11 13.97 -13.77
CA GLU A 171 2.05 13.61 -15.20
C GLU A 171 2.32 12.12 -15.44
N GLU A 172 3.04 11.46 -14.51
CA GLU A 172 3.36 10.04 -14.54
C GLU A 172 2.77 9.32 -13.31
N VAL A 173 1.76 8.47 -13.53
CA VAL A 173 1.02 7.78 -12.46
C VAL A 173 0.68 6.35 -12.86
N ILE A 174 1.01 5.39 -12.00
CA ILE A 174 0.63 3.97 -12.09
C ILE A 174 -0.39 3.64 -11.01
N PHE A 175 -1.53 3.10 -11.40
CA PHE A 175 -2.62 2.74 -10.49
C PHE A 175 -3.37 1.51 -11.00
N ARG A 176 -3.92 0.73 -10.06
CA ARG A 176 -4.81 -0.38 -10.34
C ARG A 176 -6.18 0.13 -10.82
N LEU A 177 -6.72 -0.49 -11.87
CA LEU A 177 -8.09 -0.35 -12.33
C LEU A 177 -8.63 -1.76 -12.57
N GLU A 178 -9.60 -2.17 -11.75
CA GLU A 178 -10.11 -3.55 -11.69
C GLU A 178 -8.98 -4.60 -11.52
N GLU A 179 -8.74 -5.41 -12.54
CA GLU A 179 -7.72 -6.47 -12.54
C GLU A 179 -6.38 -6.04 -13.15
N LYS A 180 -6.30 -4.83 -13.72
CA LYS A 180 -5.13 -4.34 -14.44
C LYS A 180 -4.45 -3.19 -13.72
N PHE A 181 -3.21 -2.92 -14.09
CA PHE A 181 -2.57 -1.65 -13.79
C PHE A 181 -2.60 -0.77 -15.04
N VAL A 182 -2.93 0.49 -14.85
CA VAL A 182 -2.87 1.54 -15.86
C VAL A 182 -1.70 2.43 -15.52
N HIS A 183 -0.91 2.78 -16.54
CA HIS A 183 0.15 3.77 -16.43
C HIS A 183 -0.22 4.94 -17.34
N VAL A 184 -0.41 6.11 -16.73
CA VAL A 184 -0.52 7.37 -17.47
C VAL A 184 0.85 8.02 -17.48
N GLY A 185 1.38 8.33 -18.66
CA GLY A 185 2.71 8.91 -18.80
C GLY A 185 2.95 9.55 -20.18
N PRO A 186 4.20 9.88 -20.55
CA PRO A 186 4.50 10.60 -21.80
C PRO A 186 4.22 9.78 -23.08
N THR A 187 4.12 8.46 -22.96
CA THR A 187 3.88 7.51 -24.05
C THR A 187 2.66 6.65 -23.76
N GLY A 188 2.16 5.94 -24.78
CA GLY A 188 1.02 5.05 -24.64
C GLY A 188 -0.08 5.32 -25.67
N LEU A 189 -1.24 4.71 -25.44
CA LEU A 189 -2.43 4.88 -26.26
C LEU A 189 -2.92 6.33 -26.20
N THR A 190 -3.38 6.82 -27.35
CA THR A 190 -3.90 8.18 -27.50
C THR A 190 -5.41 8.22 -27.64
N GLU A 191 -6.01 7.07 -27.94
CA GLU A 191 -7.45 6.81 -28.01
C GLU A 191 -7.72 5.41 -27.43
N LEU A 192 -8.85 5.22 -26.73
CA LEU A 192 -9.29 3.91 -26.22
C LEU A 192 -10.40 3.36 -27.12
N SER A 193 -10.27 2.10 -27.55
CA SER A 193 -11.35 1.44 -28.26
C SER A 193 -12.52 1.14 -27.30
N PRO A 194 -13.77 1.05 -27.79
CA PRO A 194 -14.91 0.66 -26.96
C PRO A 194 -14.73 -0.70 -26.27
N GLU A 195 -14.04 -1.63 -26.94
CA GLU A 195 -13.69 -2.96 -26.41
C GLU A 195 -12.78 -2.86 -25.19
N LEU A 196 -11.76 -1.99 -25.26
CA LEU A 196 -10.83 -1.77 -24.15
C LEU A 196 -11.52 -1.05 -22.99
N ILE A 197 -12.43 -0.12 -23.27
CA ILE A 197 -13.24 0.54 -22.23
C ILE A 197 -14.13 -0.49 -21.52
N ALA A 198 -14.79 -1.38 -22.27
CA ALA A 198 -15.60 -2.46 -21.69
C ALA A 198 -14.75 -3.40 -20.82
N GLU A 199 -13.56 -3.75 -21.29
CA GLU A 199 -12.61 -4.56 -20.52
C GLU A 199 -12.18 -3.87 -19.21
N LEU A 200 -11.89 -2.56 -19.25
CA LEU A 200 -11.54 -1.78 -18.06
C LEU A 200 -12.71 -1.64 -17.07
N LYS A 201 -13.95 -1.74 -17.52
CA LYS A 201 -15.15 -1.77 -16.67
C LYS A 201 -15.43 -3.13 -16.05
N GLY A 202 -14.74 -4.19 -16.50
CA GLY A 202 -15.03 -5.56 -16.11
C GLY A 202 -16.39 -6.06 -16.62
N THR A 203 -16.90 -5.51 -17.73
CA THR A 203 -18.20 -5.83 -18.34
C THR A 203 -18.09 -6.54 -19.67
#